data_AF-A0A3P7JQD2-F1
#
_entry.id   AF-A0A3P7JQD2-F1
#
_cell.length_a   1.000
_cell.length_b   1.000
_cell.length_c   1.000
_cell.angle_alpha   90.00
_cell.angle_beta   90.00
_cell.angle_gamma   90.00
#
_symmetry.space_group_name_H-M   'P 1'
#
loop_
_entity.id
_entity.type
_entity.pdbx_description
1 polymer ?
#
loop_
_entity_poly.entity_id
_entity_poly.type
_entity_poly.pdbx_seq_one_letter_code
_entity_poly.pdbx_strand_id
1 'polypeptide(L)'
;MADHQVATYETDDSDYNLREKRSERWRDAWDDRVCRNSLLAVHQHLYRDEYRITKEAKKYQEFFVKEDLNSVRENFQVLVNYCADDNLICSQIFKKLWPEFQKRFPHPATLYGILNIGNAYLPINENWERFFKKNEKISDETKEAGARALIASAKDIMTILKPNSDGVVMDAWLFDADWSYKGNKEFPEWFYKLFSKRGNVYLDFTSLSCEDVIMKSTLAPLIFETDSDEHDSLFKTPQQLEHICKVIAENKIQFGDITPVGRTHKFGSFLFYQLSHPVNDIDYRLEVCIIEDLHRKIICSWLIRNIQANLA
;
A
#
# COMPACT_ATOMS: atom_id res chain seq x y z
N MET A 1 20.85 7.09 14.30
CA MET A 1 20.59 7.51 12.90
C MET A 1 19.15 7.98 12.82
N ALA A 2 18.83 8.92 11.94
CA ALA A 2 17.45 9.25 11.64
C ALA A 2 16.83 8.16 10.74
N ASP A 3 15.51 8.00 10.75
CA ASP A 3 14.82 6.88 10.09
C ASP A 3 15.12 6.79 8.59
N HIS A 4 15.18 7.93 7.88
CA HIS A 4 15.55 7.96 6.46
C HIS A 4 17.00 7.47 6.21
N GLN A 5 17.90 7.71 7.16
CA GLN A 5 19.29 7.26 7.08
C GLN A 5 19.41 5.75 7.33
N VAL A 6 18.58 5.20 8.22
CA VAL A 6 18.52 3.75 8.47
C VAL A 6 18.04 3.02 7.21
N ALA A 7 16.99 3.52 6.56
CA ALA A 7 16.49 2.94 5.32
C ALA A 7 17.55 2.89 4.20
N THR A 8 18.34 3.95 4.03
CA THR A 8 19.47 3.96 3.08
C THR A 8 20.57 2.98 3.49
N TYR A 9 20.84 2.85 4.78
CA TYR A 9 21.90 2.00 5.30
C TYR A 9 21.58 0.50 5.23
N GLU A 10 20.31 0.12 5.31
CA GLU A 10 19.85 -1.26 5.30
C GLU A 10 19.56 -1.81 3.89
N THR A 11 19.27 -0.95 2.91
CA THR A 11 18.94 -1.35 1.52
C THR A 11 20.16 -1.69 0.67
N ASP A 12 21.34 -1.16 0.98
CA ASP A 12 22.56 -1.29 0.16
C ASP A 12 23.32 -2.64 0.32
N ASP A 13 22.85 -3.57 1.15
CA ASP A 13 23.62 -4.78 1.51
C ASP A 13 23.36 -6.02 0.63
N SER A 14 22.29 -6.02 -0.18
CA SER A 14 22.08 -7.10 -1.18
C SER A 14 23.02 -6.98 -2.38
N ASP A 15 23.72 -5.85 -2.52
CA ASP A 15 24.54 -5.50 -3.68
C ASP A 15 26.03 -5.37 -3.32
N TYR A 16 26.51 -6.19 -2.38
CA TYR A 16 27.94 -6.24 -1.98
C TYR A 16 28.90 -6.46 -3.18
N ASN A 17 28.39 -7.02 -4.29
CA ASN A 17 29.15 -7.24 -5.53
C ASN A 17 29.21 -6.02 -6.48
N LEU A 18 28.50 -4.93 -6.19
CA LEU A 18 28.48 -3.70 -6.99
C LEU A 18 28.88 -2.45 -6.19
N ARG A 19 29.74 -2.60 -5.17
CA ARG A 19 30.45 -1.46 -4.57
C ARG A 19 31.56 -0.98 -5.51
N GLU A 20 31.17 -0.57 -6.73
CA GLU A 20 31.94 0.36 -7.51
C GLU A 20 32.08 1.59 -6.61
N LYS A 21 33.29 1.82 -6.11
CA LYS A 21 33.67 2.91 -5.22
C LYS A 21 33.29 4.26 -5.86
N ARG A 22 32.00 4.62 -5.83
CA ARG A 22 31.56 5.98 -6.04
C ARG A 22 32.25 6.77 -4.93
N SER A 23 33.01 7.76 -5.34
CA SER A 23 33.94 8.53 -4.53
C SER A 23 33.23 9.46 -3.52
N GLU A 24 32.17 9.00 -2.87
CA GLU A 24 31.51 9.71 -1.79
C GLU A 24 32.25 9.40 -0.49
N ARG A 25 33.48 9.92 -0.38
CA ARG A 25 34.35 9.76 0.82
C ARG A 25 33.64 10.11 2.13
N TRP A 26 32.64 10.99 2.08
CA TRP A 26 31.83 11.36 3.24
C TRP A 26 30.93 10.22 3.73
N ARG A 27 30.45 9.36 2.81
CA ARG A 27 29.60 8.21 3.11
C ARG A 27 30.41 7.11 3.77
N ASP A 28 31.61 6.80 3.26
CA ASP A 28 32.52 5.84 3.91
C ASP A 28 32.90 6.31 5.32
N ALA A 29 33.23 7.59 5.49
CA ALA A 29 33.52 8.17 6.82
C ALA A 29 32.29 8.25 7.74
N TRP A 30 31.08 8.24 7.19
CA TRP A 30 29.84 8.19 7.95
C TRP A 30 29.49 6.77 8.35
N ASP A 31 29.58 5.81 7.41
CA ASP A 31 29.44 4.37 7.57
C ASP A 31 30.36 3.86 8.69
N ASP A 32 31.61 4.33 8.72
CA ASP A 32 32.57 3.99 9.78
C ASP A 32 32.11 4.40 11.19
N ARG A 33 31.28 5.44 11.31
CA ARG A 33 30.80 6.01 12.59
C ARG A 33 29.42 5.51 13.01
N VAL A 34 28.75 4.75 12.17
CA VAL A 34 27.41 4.22 12.45
C VAL A 34 27.41 2.69 12.46
N CYS A 35 26.30 2.12 12.92
CA CYS A 35 26.08 0.67 12.88
C CYS A 35 24.57 0.39 12.75
N ARG A 36 24.24 -0.83 12.36
CA ARG A 36 22.85 -1.30 12.31
C ARG A 36 22.24 -1.41 13.69
N ASN A 37 20.92 -1.34 13.74
CA ASN A 37 20.14 -1.59 14.95
C ASN A 37 19.99 -3.09 15.24
N SER A 38 21.10 -3.83 15.25
CA SER A 38 21.12 -5.23 15.68
C SER A 38 22.12 -5.40 16.81
N LEU A 39 21.79 -6.25 17.78
CA LEU A 39 22.63 -6.45 18.97
C LEU A 39 24.07 -6.82 18.58
N LEU A 40 24.21 -7.70 17.59
CA LEU A 40 25.50 -8.14 17.08
C LEU A 40 26.26 -7.01 16.39
N ALA A 41 25.60 -6.22 15.53
CA ALA A 41 26.26 -5.12 14.82
C ALA A 41 26.72 -4.02 15.79
N VAL A 42 25.91 -3.68 16.79
CA VAL A 42 26.27 -2.71 17.83
C VAL A 42 27.45 -3.21 18.66
N HIS A 43 27.41 -4.48 19.09
CA HIS A 43 28.53 -5.08 19.83
C HIS A 43 29.82 -5.05 19.02
N GLN A 44 29.79 -5.55 17.78
CA GLN A 44 30.95 -5.57 16.89
C GLN A 44 31.49 -4.16 16.61
N HIS A 45 30.60 -3.17 16.48
CA HIS A 45 31.01 -1.78 16.27
C HIS A 45 31.74 -1.20 17.48
N LEU A 46 31.29 -1.50 18.71
CA LEU A 46 31.89 -1.01 19.95
C LEU A 46 33.12 -1.81 20.42
N TYR A 47 33.22 -3.08 20.03
CA TYR A 47 34.24 -4.04 20.48
C TYR A 47 35.14 -4.56 19.34
N ARG A 48 35.36 -3.76 18.27
CA ARG A 48 36.11 -4.14 17.05
C ARG A 48 37.43 -4.87 17.31
N ASP A 49 38.11 -4.57 18.42
CA ASP A 49 39.47 -5.03 18.72
C ASP A 49 39.56 -6.17 19.76
N GLU A 50 38.50 -6.46 20.52
CA GLU A 50 38.61 -7.31 21.72
C GLU A 50 37.76 -8.60 21.67
N TYR A 51 36.59 -8.57 21.04
CA TYR A 51 35.66 -9.71 21.04
C TYR A 51 34.89 -9.81 19.72
N ARG A 52 35.37 -10.66 18.80
CA ARG A 52 34.59 -11.05 17.61
C ARG A 52 33.63 -12.17 17.98
N ILE A 53 32.38 -11.80 18.24
CA ILE A 53 31.29 -12.76 18.38
C ILE A 53 30.79 -13.14 16.99
N THR A 54 30.84 -14.44 16.67
CA THR A 54 30.29 -15.04 15.45
C THR A 54 29.04 -15.83 15.82
N LYS A 55 27.98 -15.14 16.22
CA LYS A 55 26.73 -15.78 16.68
C LYS A 55 25.82 -16.09 15.49
N GLU A 56 25.30 -17.31 15.40
CA GLU A 56 24.20 -17.68 14.49
C GLU A 56 22.84 -17.19 15.05
N ALA A 57 22.71 -15.89 15.32
CA ALA A 57 21.58 -15.35 16.08
C ALA A 57 20.21 -15.54 15.40
N LYS A 58 20.16 -15.48 14.06
CA LYS A 58 18.91 -15.62 13.30
C LYS A 58 18.28 -17.00 13.44
N LYS A 59 19.09 -18.07 13.46
CA LYS A 59 18.61 -19.46 13.52
C LYS A 59 17.85 -19.73 14.81
N TYR A 60 18.40 -19.30 15.95
CA TYR A 60 17.77 -19.50 17.26
C TYR A 60 16.57 -18.57 17.49
N GLN A 61 16.58 -17.35 16.94
CA GLN A 61 15.42 -16.45 16.98
C GLN A 61 14.24 -17.02 16.19
N GLU A 62 14.49 -17.52 14.97
CA GLU A 62 13.45 -18.15 14.16
C GLU A 62 12.89 -19.42 14.82
N PHE A 63 13.71 -20.14 15.59
CA PHE A 63 13.28 -21.30 16.36
C PHE A 63 12.15 -20.96 17.35
N PHE A 64 12.28 -19.87 18.11
CA PHE A 64 11.23 -19.44 19.04
C PHE A 64 9.91 -19.01 18.38
N VAL A 65 9.96 -18.60 17.10
CA VAL A 65 8.80 -18.12 16.36
C VAL A 65 8.08 -19.25 15.64
N LYS A 66 8.84 -20.20 15.09
CA LYS A 66 8.32 -21.25 14.20
C LYS A 66 8.02 -22.57 14.91
N GLU A 67 8.78 -22.92 15.94
CA GLU A 67 8.71 -24.23 16.58
C GLU A 67 7.71 -24.26 17.74
N ASP A 68 7.27 -25.47 18.10
CA ASP A 68 6.32 -25.67 19.19
C ASP A 68 6.98 -25.67 20.57
N LEU A 69 6.17 -25.54 21.62
CA LEU A 69 6.66 -25.52 23.00
C LEU A 69 7.40 -26.80 23.41
N ASN A 70 7.09 -27.97 22.85
CA ASN A 70 7.80 -29.20 23.19
C ASN A 70 9.21 -29.20 22.57
N SER A 71 9.33 -28.79 21.31
CA SER A 71 10.63 -28.63 20.64
C SER A 71 11.53 -27.61 21.35
N VAL A 72 10.96 -26.54 21.91
CA VAL A 72 11.67 -25.58 22.78
C VAL A 72 12.16 -26.22 24.08
N ARG A 73 11.35 -27.09 24.71
CA ARG A 73 11.75 -27.81 25.94
C ARG A 73 12.87 -28.81 25.69
N GLU A 74 12.84 -29.52 24.57
CA GLU A 74 13.89 -30.47 24.18
C GLU A 74 15.24 -29.77 23.96
N ASN A 75 15.21 -28.56 23.40
CA ASN A 75 16.41 -27.75 23.13
C ASN A 75 16.70 -26.70 24.19
N PHE A 76 16.11 -26.81 25.38
CA PHE A 76 16.10 -25.77 26.41
C PHE A 76 17.50 -25.26 26.77
N GLN A 77 18.47 -26.17 27.00
CA GLN A 77 19.80 -25.76 27.44
C GLN A 77 20.52 -24.88 26.42
N VAL A 78 20.39 -25.21 25.13
CA VAL A 78 21.01 -24.45 24.04
C VAL A 78 20.34 -23.08 23.91
N LEU A 79 19.01 -23.05 23.96
CA LEU A 79 18.22 -21.82 23.83
C LEU A 79 18.41 -20.86 25.01
N VAL A 80 18.48 -21.37 26.24
CA VAL A 80 18.71 -20.53 27.42
C VAL A 80 20.14 -19.99 27.45
N ASN A 81 21.14 -20.80 27.08
CA ASN A 81 22.51 -20.31 26.93
C ASN A 81 22.58 -19.20 25.87
N TYR A 82 21.88 -19.39 24.74
CA TYR A 82 21.75 -18.36 23.71
C TYR A 82 21.17 -17.04 24.27
N CYS A 83 20.11 -17.11 25.09
CA CYS A 83 19.52 -15.93 25.74
C CYS A 83 20.44 -15.31 26.79
N ALA A 84 21.18 -16.13 27.54
CA ALA A 84 22.16 -15.66 28.52
C ALA A 84 23.31 -14.89 27.83
N ASP A 85 23.77 -15.39 26.68
CA ASP A 85 24.78 -14.71 25.86
C ASP A 85 24.27 -13.35 25.35
N ASP A 86 23.00 -13.25 24.93
CA ASP A 86 22.42 -11.96 24.52
C ASP A 86 22.40 -10.96 25.69
N ASN A 87 22.05 -11.40 26.89
CA ASN A 87 22.10 -10.54 28.09
C ASN A 87 23.54 -10.11 28.44
N LEU A 88 24.51 -11.01 28.28
CA LEU A 88 25.92 -10.68 28.49
C LEU A 88 26.39 -9.62 27.49
N ILE A 89 26.05 -9.78 26.21
CA ILE A 89 26.35 -8.83 25.14
C ILE A 89 25.70 -7.46 25.43
N CYS A 90 24.43 -7.44 25.82
CA CYS A 90 23.74 -6.20 26.23
C CYS A 90 24.46 -5.50 27.39
N SER A 91 24.88 -6.26 28.41
CA SER A 91 25.64 -5.71 29.55
C SER A 91 26.99 -5.12 29.12
N GLN A 92 27.71 -5.80 28.23
CA GLN A 92 28.97 -5.30 27.66
C GLN A 92 28.75 -4.00 26.88
N ILE A 93 27.79 -3.96 25.96
CA ILE A 93 27.41 -2.76 25.21
C ILE A 93 27.10 -1.61 26.19
N PHE A 94 26.29 -1.86 27.20
CA PHE A 94 25.94 -0.85 28.20
C PHE A 94 27.17 -0.31 28.93
N LYS A 95 28.12 -1.17 29.32
CA LYS A 95 29.37 -0.74 29.98
C LYS A 95 30.21 0.21 29.12
N LYS A 96 30.23 0.05 27.80
CA LYS A 96 30.94 0.98 26.88
C LYS A 96 30.12 2.23 26.59
N LEU A 97 28.81 2.13 26.44
CA LEU A 97 27.93 3.26 26.14
C LEU A 97 27.72 4.20 27.33
N TRP A 98 27.75 3.67 28.55
CA TRP A 98 27.45 4.45 29.75
C TRP A 98 28.43 5.63 29.97
N PRO A 99 29.76 5.46 29.88
CA PRO A 99 30.71 6.58 29.94
C PRO A 99 30.49 7.62 28.82
N GLU A 100 30.20 7.18 27.59
CA GLU A 100 29.90 8.09 26.47
C GLU A 100 28.63 8.90 26.71
N PHE A 101 27.60 8.26 27.27
CA PHE A 101 26.37 8.91 27.69
C PHE A 101 26.65 9.99 28.75
N GLN A 102 27.41 9.67 29.81
CA GLN A 102 27.74 10.63 30.86
C GLN A 102 28.59 11.79 30.33
N LYS A 103 29.52 11.53 29.40
CA LYS A 103 30.34 12.57 28.75
C LYS A 103 29.49 13.49 27.87
N ARG A 104 28.54 12.94 27.12
CA ARG A 104 27.65 13.70 26.24
C ARG A 104 26.59 14.49 27.01
N PHE A 105 26.07 13.91 28.09
CA PHE A 105 25.00 14.46 28.92
C PHE A 105 25.43 14.48 30.40
N PRO A 106 26.29 15.44 30.80
CA PRO A 106 26.84 15.48 32.16
C PRO A 106 25.81 15.90 33.21
N HIS A 107 24.69 16.52 32.80
CA HIS A 107 23.71 17.06 33.72
C HIS A 107 22.82 15.95 34.30
N PRO A 108 22.70 15.82 35.64
CA PRO A 108 21.96 14.73 36.27
C PRO A 108 20.46 14.73 35.94
N ALA A 109 19.89 15.89 35.58
CA ALA A 109 18.48 15.96 35.16
C ALA A 109 18.19 15.11 33.90
N THR A 110 19.14 14.94 32.97
CA THR A 110 18.93 14.08 31.80
C THR A 110 18.78 12.62 32.23
N LEU A 111 19.65 12.15 33.13
CA LEU A 111 19.56 10.80 33.67
C LEU A 111 18.25 10.61 34.45
N TYR A 112 17.91 11.55 35.33
CA TYR A 112 16.68 11.50 36.11
C TYR A 112 15.44 11.48 35.21
N GLY A 113 15.44 12.27 34.13
CA GLY A 113 14.37 12.28 33.13
C GLY A 113 14.19 10.92 32.47
N ILE A 114 15.28 10.29 32.02
CA ILE A 114 15.21 8.96 31.38
C ILE A 114 14.71 7.89 32.35
N LEU A 115 15.21 7.89 33.60
CA LEU A 115 14.75 6.96 34.64
C LEU A 115 13.26 7.12 34.94
N ASN A 116 12.76 8.35 34.98
CA ASN A 116 11.34 8.61 35.20
C ASN A 116 10.46 8.20 34.03
N ILE A 117 10.94 8.38 32.78
CA ILE A 117 10.21 7.91 31.59
C ILE A 117 10.06 6.38 31.64
N GLY A 118 11.10 5.65 32.08
CA GLY A 118 11.04 4.20 32.27
C GLY A 118 10.10 3.73 33.39
N ASN A 119 9.76 4.62 34.34
CA ASN A 119 8.88 4.34 35.49
C ASN A 119 7.41 4.73 35.24
N ALA A 120 7.03 5.05 34.00
CA ALA A 120 5.64 5.33 33.67
C ALA A 120 4.75 4.10 33.92
N TYR A 121 3.64 4.29 34.63
CA TYR A 121 2.64 3.24 34.85
C TYR A 121 1.36 3.55 34.08
N LEU A 122 0.73 2.51 33.53
CA LEU A 122 -0.55 2.62 32.84
C LEU A 122 -1.67 2.21 33.82
N PRO A 123 -2.58 3.13 34.21
CA PRO A 123 -3.68 2.82 35.12
C PRO A 123 -4.77 2.03 34.39
N ILE A 124 -4.63 0.71 34.36
CA ILE A 124 -5.64 -0.21 33.85
C ILE A 124 -6.58 -0.65 34.98
N ASN A 125 -7.86 -0.83 34.65
CA ASN A 125 -8.87 -1.38 35.55
C ASN A 125 -9.56 -2.59 34.90
N GLU A 126 -10.41 -3.28 35.64
CA GLU A 126 -11.18 -4.43 35.14
C GLU A 126 -12.08 -4.07 33.93
N ASN A 127 -12.44 -2.79 33.77
CA ASN A 127 -13.22 -2.33 32.62
C ASN A 127 -12.41 -2.33 31.31
N TRP A 128 -11.08 -2.46 31.35
CA TRP A 128 -10.25 -2.48 30.14
C TRP A 128 -10.62 -3.66 29.21
N GLU A 129 -10.86 -4.84 29.77
CA GLU A 129 -11.25 -6.01 28.99
C GLU A 129 -12.63 -5.81 28.34
N ARG A 130 -13.58 -5.22 29.09
CA ARG A 130 -14.90 -4.87 28.58
C ARG A 130 -14.82 -3.82 27.47
N PHE A 131 -13.95 -2.81 27.65
CA PHE A 131 -13.69 -1.80 26.63
C PHE A 131 -13.10 -2.44 25.37
N PHE A 132 -12.06 -3.27 25.49
CA PHE A 132 -11.43 -3.96 24.37
C PHE A 132 -12.44 -4.81 23.59
N LYS A 133 -13.16 -5.72 24.27
CA LYS A 133 -14.17 -6.59 23.64
C LYS A 133 -15.29 -5.80 22.97
N LYS A 134 -15.72 -4.68 23.57
CA LYS A 134 -16.74 -3.81 22.98
C LYS A 134 -16.23 -3.16 21.69
N ASN A 135 -15.00 -2.64 21.68
CA ASN A 135 -14.43 -2.02 20.48
C ASN A 135 -14.18 -3.04 19.37
N GLU A 136 -13.67 -4.23 19.70
CA GLU A 136 -13.48 -5.32 18.74
C GLU A 136 -14.81 -5.71 18.10
N LYS A 137 -15.85 -5.95 18.92
CA LYS A 137 -17.20 -6.23 18.45
C LYS A 137 -17.75 -5.13 17.53
N ILE A 138 -17.67 -3.87 17.93
CA ILE A 138 -18.15 -2.74 17.10
C ILE A 138 -17.36 -2.65 15.79
N SER A 139 -16.04 -2.84 15.84
CA SER A 139 -15.19 -2.87 14.65
C SER A 139 -15.65 -3.95 13.68
N ASP A 140 -15.89 -5.16 14.16
CA ASP A 140 -16.27 -6.28 13.30
C ASP A 140 -17.70 -6.13 12.77
N GLU A 141 -18.65 -5.70 13.59
CA GLU A 141 -20.00 -5.32 13.15
C GLU A 141 -19.96 -4.24 12.06
N THR A 142 -19.07 -3.25 12.20
CA THR A 142 -18.92 -2.16 11.21
C THR A 142 -18.31 -2.68 9.90
N LYS A 143 -17.30 -3.56 9.96
CA LYS A 143 -16.72 -4.19 8.77
C LYS A 143 -17.74 -5.05 8.05
N GLU A 144 -18.49 -5.87 8.78
CA GLU A 144 -19.56 -6.70 8.24
C GLU A 144 -20.67 -5.85 7.60
N ALA A 145 -21.11 -4.79 8.28
CA ALA A 145 -22.10 -3.86 7.76
C ALA A 145 -21.60 -3.18 6.47
N GLY A 146 -20.34 -2.75 6.41
CA GLY A 146 -19.73 -2.17 5.21
C GLY A 146 -19.66 -3.16 4.04
N ALA A 147 -19.28 -4.42 4.30
CA ALA A 147 -19.25 -5.47 3.28
C ALA A 147 -20.65 -5.78 2.74
N ARG A 148 -21.65 -5.87 3.62
CA ARG A 148 -23.05 -6.05 3.24
C ARG A 148 -23.59 -4.87 2.45
N ALA A 149 -23.29 -3.64 2.86
CA ALA A 149 -23.68 -2.43 2.15
C ALA A 149 -23.10 -2.40 0.73
N LEU A 150 -21.81 -2.74 0.57
CA LEU A 150 -21.17 -2.80 -0.75
C LEU A 150 -21.88 -3.78 -1.69
N ILE A 151 -22.24 -4.97 -1.20
CA ILE A 151 -22.95 -5.96 -2.01
C ILE A 151 -24.39 -5.53 -2.30
N ALA A 152 -25.07 -4.91 -1.34
CA ALA A 152 -26.42 -4.39 -1.53
C ALA A 152 -26.42 -3.34 -2.65
N SER A 153 -25.58 -2.31 -2.55
CA SER A 153 -25.43 -1.28 -3.58
C SER A 153 -25.03 -1.89 -4.93
N ALA A 154 -24.11 -2.87 -4.95
CA ALA A 154 -23.74 -3.55 -6.19
C ALA A 154 -24.93 -4.29 -6.83
N LYS A 155 -25.82 -4.91 -6.03
CA LYS A 155 -27.05 -5.55 -6.53
C LYS A 155 -28.09 -4.53 -7.02
N ASP A 156 -28.20 -3.39 -6.36
CA ASP A 156 -29.09 -2.32 -6.75
C ASP A 156 -28.66 -1.72 -8.09
N ILE A 157 -27.35 -1.46 -8.27
CA ILE A 157 -26.76 -1.03 -9.55
C ILE A 157 -27.05 -2.05 -10.65
N MET A 158 -26.90 -3.36 -10.41
CA MET A 158 -27.24 -4.37 -11.42
C MET A 158 -28.72 -4.35 -11.81
N THR A 159 -29.60 -3.93 -10.90
CA THR A 159 -31.04 -3.82 -11.17
C THR A 159 -31.37 -2.58 -11.99
N ILE A 160 -30.68 -1.47 -11.72
CA ILE A 160 -30.85 -0.16 -12.38
C ILE A 160 -30.19 -0.18 -13.77
N LEU A 161 -28.93 -0.61 -13.84
CA LEU A 161 -28.11 -0.64 -15.04
C LEU A 161 -28.24 -2.00 -15.74
N LYS A 162 -29.38 -2.21 -16.41
CA LYS A 162 -29.52 -3.35 -17.31
C LYS A 162 -28.90 -3.00 -18.68
N PRO A 163 -28.10 -3.91 -19.28
CA PRO A 163 -27.57 -3.68 -20.61
C PRO A 163 -28.73 -3.52 -21.61
N ASN A 164 -28.65 -2.50 -22.46
CA ASN A 164 -29.60 -2.31 -23.57
C ASN A 164 -29.50 -3.49 -24.56
N SER A 165 -30.41 -3.57 -25.54
CA SER A 165 -30.45 -4.62 -26.58
C SER A 165 -29.10 -4.85 -27.30
N ASP A 166 -28.23 -3.84 -27.29
CA ASP A 166 -26.92 -3.84 -27.95
C ASP A 166 -25.76 -4.22 -27.00
N GLY A 167 -26.05 -4.57 -25.74
CA GLY A 167 -25.08 -5.02 -24.73
C GLY A 167 -24.27 -3.90 -24.05
N VAL A 168 -24.53 -2.64 -24.39
CA VAL A 168 -23.83 -1.48 -23.81
C VAL A 168 -24.55 -1.00 -22.56
N VAL A 169 -23.82 -0.90 -21.45
CA VAL A 169 -24.28 -0.28 -20.20
C VAL A 169 -23.95 1.22 -20.25
N MET A 170 -24.97 2.05 -20.18
CA MET A 170 -24.84 3.51 -20.15
C MET A 170 -24.64 3.98 -18.71
N ASP A 171 -23.40 3.90 -18.22
CA ASP A 171 -23.02 4.51 -16.95
C ASP A 171 -21.62 5.14 -17.02
N ALA A 172 -21.46 6.31 -16.43
CA ALA A 172 -20.20 7.06 -16.47
C ALA A 172 -19.11 6.44 -15.57
N TRP A 173 -19.49 5.58 -14.61
CA TRP A 173 -18.58 5.04 -13.60
C TRP A 173 -18.23 3.57 -13.84
N LEU A 174 -19.20 2.74 -14.24
CA LEU A 174 -19.01 1.31 -14.51
C LEU A 174 -18.85 0.95 -16.01
N PHE A 175 -18.62 1.91 -16.92
CA PHE A 175 -18.47 1.62 -18.36
C PHE A 175 -17.27 0.70 -18.69
N ASP A 176 -16.18 0.77 -17.92
CA ASP A 176 -14.97 -0.05 -18.13
C ASP A 176 -15.03 -1.38 -17.34
N ALA A 177 -16.12 -1.64 -16.62
CA ALA A 177 -16.30 -2.89 -15.90
C ALA A 177 -16.62 -4.04 -16.88
N ASP A 178 -16.19 -5.26 -16.53
CA ASP A 178 -16.43 -6.46 -17.34
C ASP A 178 -17.87 -6.97 -17.12
N TRP A 179 -18.80 -6.48 -17.92
CA TRP A 179 -20.23 -6.85 -17.93
C TRP A 179 -20.51 -8.19 -18.64
N SER A 180 -19.48 -8.94 -19.05
CA SER A 180 -19.69 -10.21 -19.75
C SER A 180 -20.25 -11.30 -18.81
N TYR A 181 -21.18 -12.09 -19.35
CA TYR A 181 -21.72 -13.29 -18.71
C TYR A 181 -20.98 -14.52 -19.27
N LYS A 182 -20.17 -15.19 -18.44
CA LYS A 182 -19.42 -16.39 -18.85
C LYS A 182 -20.20 -17.67 -18.52
N GLY A 183 -20.70 -18.36 -19.55
CA GLY A 183 -21.39 -19.67 -19.41
C GLY A 183 -22.76 -19.57 -18.74
N ASN A 184 -23.12 -20.55 -17.89
CA ASN A 184 -24.38 -20.61 -17.12
C ASN A 184 -24.37 -19.75 -15.83
N LYS A 185 -23.63 -18.64 -15.81
CA LYS A 185 -23.53 -17.79 -14.61
C LYS A 185 -24.64 -16.73 -14.58
N GLU A 186 -25.18 -16.50 -13.39
CA GLU A 186 -26.30 -15.55 -13.16
C GLU A 186 -25.85 -14.07 -13.11
N PHE A 187 -24.58 -13.80 -12.80
CA PHE A 187 -24.05 -12.46 -12.59
C PHE A 187 -22.94 -12.09 -13.59
N PRO A 188 -22.66 -10.80 -13.83
CA PRO A 188 -21.54 -10.35 -14.67
C PRO A 188 -20.18 -10.59 -13.99
N GLU A 189 -19.10 -10.70 -14.77
CA GLU A 189 -17.76 -11.01 -14.24
C GLU A 189 -17.20 -9.96 -13.28
N TRP A 190 -17.53 -8.68 -13.42
CA TRP A 190 -17.12 -7.65 -12.46
C TRP A 190 -17.68 -7.89 -11.06
N PHE A 191 -18.90 -8.44 -10.94
CA PHE A 191 -19.54 -8.71 -9.67
C PHE A 191 -18.82 -9.85 -8.93
N TYR A 192 -18.41 -10.90 -9.64
CA TYR A 192 -17.60 -11.98 -9.05
C TYR A 192 -16.24 -11.49 -8.52
N LYS A 193 -15.68 -10.39 -9.07
CA LYS A 193 -14.42 -9.80 -8.61
C LYS A 193 -14.54 -9.09 -7.26
N LEU A 194 -15.76 -8.83 -6.77
CA LEU A 194 -15.98 -8.27 -5.43
C LEU A 194 -15.78 -9.31 -4.32
N PHE A 195 -15.70 -10.60 -4.65
CA PHE A 195 -15.63 -11.68 -3.67
C PHE A 195 -14.25 -12.33 -3.67
N SER A 196 -13.77 -12.69 -2.47
CA SER A 196 -12.50 -13.41 -2.27
C SER A 196 -12.51 -14.77 -2.99
N LYS A 197 -13.64 -15.46 -2.96
CA LYS A 197 -13.89 -16.71 -3.70
C LYS A 197 -15.13 -16.54 -4.58
N ARG A 198 -15.05 -17.03 -5.83
CA ARG A 198 -16.14 -16.94 -6.80
C ARG A 198 -17.43 -17.64 -6.36
N GLY A 199 -17.34 -18.65 -5.48
CA GLY A 199 -18.50 -19.35 -4.94
C GLY A 199 -19.29 -18.57 -3.89
N ASN A 200 -18.66 -17.57 -3.25
CA ASN A 200 -19.28 -16.79 -2.17
C ASN A 200 -20.41 -15.88 -2.67
N VAL A 201 -20.52 -15.70 -3.99
CA VAL A 201 -21.58 -14.93 -4.65
C VAL A 201 -22.97 -15.48 -4.34
N TYR A 202 -23.09 -16.78 -4.14
CA TYR A 202 -24.37 -17.46 -3.89
C TYR A 202 -24.70 -17.64 -2.41
N LEU A 203 -23.87 -17.08 -1.51
CA LEU A 203 -24.18 -17.10 -0.09
C LEU A 203 -25.36 -16.17 0.20
N ASP A 204 -26.18 -16.56 1.17
CA ASP A 204 -27.24 -15.71 1.66
C ASP A 204 -26.65 -14.42 2.25
N PHE A 205 -27.35 -13.31 2.07
CA PHE A 205 -26.91 -11.99 2.55
C PHE A 205 -26.66 -11.96 4.07
N THR A 206 -27.32 -12.83 4.82
CA THR A 206 -27.17 -12.99 6.27
C THR A 206 -25.97 -13.85 6.69
N SER A 207 -25.50 -14.74 5.81
CA SER A 207 -24.35 -15.62 6.08
C SER A 207 -23.03 -15.06 5.56
N LEU A 208 -23.08 -13.96 4.81
CA LEU A 208 -21.92 -13.27 4.28
C LEU A 208 -21.08 -12.58 5.38
N SER A 209 -19.79 -12.90 5.40
CA SER A 209 -18.78 -12.26 6.25
C SER A 209 -17.97 -11.20 5.48
N CYS A 210 -17.33 -10.29 6.22
CA CYS A 210 -16.42 -9.31 5.62
C CYS A 210 -15.18 -9.95 4.96
N GLU A 211 -14.75 -11.14 5.38
CA GLU A 211 -13.61 -11.87 4.79
C GLU A 211 -13.92 -12.40 3.38
N ASP A 212 -15.20 -12.62 3.10
CA ASP A 212 -15.66 -13.12 1.81
C ASP A 212 -15.69 -12.02 0.73
N VAL A 213 -15.55 -10.75 1.13
CA VAL A 213 -15.68 -9.56 0.28
C VAL A 213 -14.36 -8.79 0.20
N ILE A 214 -13.98 -8.43 -1.01
CA ILE A 214 -12.77 -7.63 -1.27
C ILE A 214 -13.13 -6.15 -1.15
N MET A 215 -13.13 -5.63 0.08
CA MET A 215 -13.44 -4.22 0.38
C MET A 215 -12.50 -3.22 -0.30
N LYS A 216 -11.26 -3.64 -0.62
CA LYS A 216 -10.26 -2.81 -1.32
C LYS A 216 -10.29 -2.97 -2.84
N SER A 217 -11.38 -3.50 -3.39
CA SER A 217 -11.55 -3.60 -4.84
C SER A 217 -11.56 -2.20 -5.46
N THR A 218 -10.96 -2.06 -6.63
CA THR A 218 -11.03 -0.82 -7.43
C THR A 218 -12.47 -0.45 -7.82
N LEU A 219 -13.39 -1.41 -7.75
CA LEU A 219 -14.81 -1.24 -8.02
C LEU A 219 -15.60 -0.67 -6.83
N ALA A 220 -15.10 -0.81 -5.60
CA ALA A 220 -15.85 -0.42 -4.41
C ALA A 220 -16.17 1.10 -4.36
N PRO A 221 -15.23 2.01 -4.67
CA PRO A 221 -15.56 3.44 -4.77
C PRO A 221 -16.59 3.74 -5.88
N LEU A 222 -16.46 3.08 -7.05
CA LEU A 222 -17.35 3.30 -8.19
C LEU A 222 -18.80 2.90 -7.88
N ILE A 223 -18.97 1.83 -7.10
CA ILE A 223 -20.27 1.31 -6.66
C ILE A 223 -20.94 2.27 -5.66
N PHE A 224 -20.20 2.81 -4.70
CA PHE A 224 -20.80 3.75 -3.74
C PHE A 224 -21.05 5.15 -4.34
N GLU A 225 -20.27 5.57 -5.34
CA GLU A 225 -20.49 6.84 -6.04
C GLU A 225 -21.74 6.82 -6.93
N THR A 226 -22.08 5.66 -7.51
CA THR A 226 -23.28 5.49 -8.34
C THR A 226 -24.59 5.47 -7.53
N ASP A 227 -24.51 5.17 -6.23
CA ASP A 227 -25.64 5.10 -5.29
C ASP A 227 -25.93 6.45 -4.59
N SER A 228 -25.11 7.48 -4.87
CA SER A 228 -25.28 8.80 -4.24
C SER A 228 -26.35 9.65 -4.96
N ASP A 229 -27.58 9.59 -4.45
CA ASP A 229 -28.74 10.38 -4.89
C ASP A 229 -28.51 11.92 -4.83
N GLU A 230 -27.44 12.42 -4.20
CA GLU A 230 -27.13 13.86 -4.11
C GLU A 230 -26.56 14.46 -5.40
N HIS A 231 -26.28 13.66 -6.44
CA HIS A 231 -25.70 14.17 -7.69
C HIS A 231 -26.68 14.65 -8.76
N ASP A 232 -27.98 14.67 -8.47
CA ASP A 232 -29.04 15.14 -9.38
C ASP A 232 -28.95 16.66 -9.70
N SER A 233 -27.97 17.39 -9.16
CA SER A 233 -27.89 18.85 -9.27
C SER A 233 -26.64 19.42 -9.96
N LEU A 234 -25.65 18.62 -10.39
CA LEU A 234 -24.44 19.21 -11.01
C LEU A 234 -23.94 18.62 -12.33
N PHE A 235 -24.29 17.38 -12.74
CA PHE A 235 -23.84 16.88 -14.04
C PHE A 235 -24.84 15.93 -14.74
N LYS A 236 -25.44 16.51 -15.80
CA LYS A 236 -25.82 15.93 -17.10
C LYS A 236 -27.21 15.31 -17.25
N THR A 237 -27.98 15.91 -18.16
CA THR A 237 -29.20 15.32 -18.73
C THR A 237 -28.89 13.95 -19.37
N PRO A 238 -29.84 13.00 -19.41
CA PRO A 238 -29.62 11.67 -20.00
C PRO A 238 -28.99 11.71 -21.40
N GLN A 239 -29.32 12.73 -22.18
CA GLN A 239 -28.78 12.99 -23.53
C GLN A 239 -27.28 13.31 -23.54
N GLN A 240 -26.76 13.99 -22.51
CA GLN A 240 -25.35 14.32 -22.41
C GLN A 240 -24.51 13.12 -22.00
N LEU A 241 -25.04 12.25 -21.13
CA LEU A 241 -24.41 10.98 -20.77
C LEU A 241 -24.39 10.02 -21.97
N GLU A 242 -25.52 9.90 -22.67
CA GLU A 242 -25.65 9.11 -23.90
C GLU A 242 -24.67 9.57 -24.99
N HIS A 243 -24.53 10.90 -25.17
CA HIS A 243 -23.55 11.47 -26.10
C HIS A 243 -22.11 11.11 -25.72
N ILE A 244 -21.75 11.19 -24.44
CA ILE A 244 -20.39 10.87 -23.97
C ILE A 244 -20.09 9.39 -24.15
N CYS A 245 -21.00 8.50 -23.75
CA CYS A 245 -20.84 7.07 -23.93
C CYS A 245 -20.74 6.69 -25.41
N LYS A 246 -21.54 7.33 -26.29
CA LYS A 246 -21.48 7.15 -27.73
C LYS A 246 -20.14 7.59 -28.31
N VAL A 247 -19.64 8.77 -27.93
CA VAL A 247 -18.33 9.27 -28.37
C VAL A 247 -17.18 8.35 -27.88
N ILE A 248 -17.25 7.83 -26.66
CA ILE A 248 -16.25 6.89 -26.14
C ILE A 248 -16.29 5.56 -26.90
N ALA A 249 -17.49 5.02 -27.15
CA ALA A 249 -17.67 3.77 -27.90
C ALA A 249 -17.20 3.89 -29.36
N GLU A 250 -17.56 4.97 -30.04
CA GLU A 250 -17.12 5.28 -31.40
C GLU A 250 -15.59 5.40 -31.48
N ASN A 251 -14.97 6.10 -30.54
CA ASN A 251 -13.51 6.22 -30.48
C ASN A 251 -12.81 4.88 -30.21
N LYS A 252 -13.39 4.01 -29.36
CA LYS A 252 -12.84 2.67 -29.09
C LYS A 252 -12.92 1.75 -30.30
N ILE A 253 -14.00 1.84 -31.09
CA ILE A 253 -14.16 1.08 -32.35
C ILE A 253 -13.18 1.59 -33.42
N GLN A 254 -13.00 2.91 -33.52
CA GLN A 254 -12.19 3.52 -34.57
C GLN A 254 -10.68 3.44 -34.31
N PHE A 255 -10.24 3.52 -33.05
CA PHE A 255 -8.83 3.63 -32.69
C PHE A 255 -8.28 2.49 -31.82
N GLY A 256 -9.12 1.52 -31.44
CA GLY A 256 -8.74 0.42 -30.54
C GLY A 256 -8.57 0.86 -29.07
N ASP A 257 -8.17 -0.06 -28.20
CA ASP A 257 -7.87 0.29 -26.80
C ASP A 257 -6.62 1.18 -26.72
N ILE A 258 -6.74 2.30 -26.00
CA ILE A 258 -5.66 3.29 -25.85
C ILE A 258 -4.56 2.67 -24.98
N THR A 259 -3.49 2.20 -25.62
CA THR A 259 -2.26 1.80 -24.93
C THR A 259 -1.35 3.02 -24.79
N PRO A 260 -0.98 3.45 -23.58
CA PRO A 260 -0.07 4.58 -23.41
C PRO A 260 1.32 4.21 -23.94
N VAL A 261 1.86 5.03 -24.84
CA VAL A 261 3.20 4.81 -25.43
C VAL A 261 4.16 5.90 -24.91
N GLY A 262 5.22 5.49 -24.22
CA GLY A 262 6.29 6.39 -23.78
C GLY A 262 6.27 6.76 -22.29
N ARG A 263 7.19 7.67 -21.89
CA ARG A 263 7.35 8.11 -20.49
C ARG A 263 6.38 9.24 -20.17
N THR A 264 5.63 9.09 -19.08
CA THR A 264 4.72 10.10 -18.58
C THR A 264 5.44 11.37 -18.16
N HIS A 265 4.91 12.53 -18.55
CA HIS A 265 5.40 13.82 -18.11
C HIS A 265 4.50 14.34 -16.99
N LYS A 266 5.08 14.55 -15.80
CA LYS A 266 4.36 15.13 -14.66
C LYS A 266 4.50 16.65 -14.69
N PHE A 267 3.37 17.35 -14.71
CA PHE A 267 3.33 18.80 -14.54
C PHE A 267 2.33 19.15 -13.44
N GLY A 268 2.85 19.44 -12.24
CA GLY A 268 2.00 19.62 -11.04
C GLY A 268 1.25 18.34 -10.69
N SER A 269 -0.07 18.46 -10.48
CA SER A 269 -0.97 17.32 -10.19
C SER A 269 -1.39 16.54 -11.45
N PHE A 270 -0.94 16.93 -12.64
CA PHE A 270 -1.42 16.36 -13.90
C PHE A 270 -0.38 15.45 -14.55
N LEU A 271 -0.86 14.33 -15.12
CA LEU A 271 -0.06 13.35 -15.84
C LEU A 271 -0.36 13.43 -17.34
N PHE A 272 0.67 13.78 -18.11
CA PHE A 272 0.61 13.90 -19.56
C PHE A 272 1.16 12.63 -20.20
N TYR A 273 0.37 12.07 -21.12
CA TYR A 273 0.73 10.91 -21.91
C TYR A 273 0.93 11.33 -23.35
N GLN A 274 1.99 10.79 -23.97
CA GLN A 274 2.19 10.92 -25.40
C GLN A 274 1.39 9.80 -26.09
N LEU A 275 0.57 10.17 -27.07
CA LEU A 275 -0.10 9.21 -27.92
C LEU A 275 0.56 9.21 -29.30
N SER A 276 0.68 8.03 -29.90
CA SER A 276 1.05 7.88 -31.31
C SER A 276 -0.18 8.17 -32.18
N HIS A 277 -0.04 9.10 -33.12
CA HIS A 277 -1.08 9.44 -34.08
C HIS A 277 -1.45 8.19 -34.93
N PRO A 278 -2.74 7.93 -35.20
CA PRO A 278 -3.18 6.73 -35.93
C PRO A 278 -2.77 6.72 -37.41
N VAL A 279 -2.32 7.85 -37.96
CA VAL A 279 -1.68 7.92 -39.27
C VAL A 279 -0.18 8.11 -39.02
N ASN A 280 0.64 7.15 -39.45
CA ASN A 280 2.11 7.13 -39.36
C ASN A 280 2.79 8.23 -40.22
N ASP A 281 2.23 9.42 -40.27
CA ASP A 281 2.83 10.55 -40.96
C ASP A 281 3.40 11.56 -39.96
N ILE A 282 4.61 11.97 -40.28
CA ILE A 282 5.55 12.65 -39.39
C ILE A 282 5.02 14.07 -39.10
N ASP A 283 5.18 14.52 -37.86
CA ASP A 283 5.03 15.90 -37.33
C ASP A 283 3.75 16.36 -36.59
N TYR A 284 2.82 15.48 -36.23
CA TYR A 284 1.73 15.87 -35.31
C TYR A 284 1.90 15.25 -33.92
N ARG A 285 2.38 16.05 -32.96
CA ARG A 285 2.33 15.71 -31.52
C ARG A 285 0.95 16.05 -30.97
N LEU A 286 0.15 15.04 -30.65
CA LEU A 286 -1.03 15.20 -29.80
C LEU A 286 -0.61 15.04 -28.33
N GLU A 287 -0.74 16.13 -27.58
CA GLU A 287 -0.66 16.09 -26.11
C GLU A 287 -2.09 16.02 -25.57
N VAL A 288 -2.46 14.86 -25.03
CA VAL A 288 -3.76 14.68 -24.36
C VAL A 288 -3.56 14.88 -22.87
N CYS A 289 -4.31 15.84 -22.32
CA CYS A 289 -4.39 16.03 -20.87
C CYS A 289 -5.34 14.99 -20.30
N ILE A 290 -4.81 14.00 -19.59
CA ILE A 290 -5.62 13.13 -18.74
C ILE A 290 -5.63 13.78 -17.35
N ILE A 291 -6.80 14.18 -16.90
CA ILE A 291 -7.01 14.68 -15.54
C ILE A 291 -6.91 13.46 -14.61
N GLU A 292 -5.69 13.13 -14.18
CA GLU A 292 -5.46 12.23 -13.05
C GLU A 292 -5.50 13.04 -11.76
N ASP A 293 -6.69 13.45 -11.33
CA ASP A 293 -6.91 13.59 -9.89
C ASP A 293 -7.22 12.18 -9.36
N LEU A 294 -6.56 11.82 -8.26
CA LEU A 294 -6.48 10.47 -7.67
C LEU A 294 -7.77 9.66 -7.90
N HIS A 295 -7.66 8.58 -8.68
CA HIS A 295 -8.64 7.52 -8.95
C HIS A 295 -9.39 7.47 -10.29
N ARG A 296 -9.19 8.38 -11.27
CA ARG A 296 -9.98 8.32 -12.52
C ARG A 296 -9.16 8.42 -13.81
N LYS A 297 -9.35 7.44 -14.71
CA LYS A 297 -9.38 7.65 -16.18
C LYS A 297 -10.87 7.95 -16.47
N ILE A 298 -11.34 9.00 -17.14
CA ILE A 298 -11.02 9.58 -18.45
C ILE A 298 -11.70 10.97 -18.50
N ILE A 299 -11.06 11.99 -19.10
CA ILE A 299 -11.76 13.07 -19.83
C ILE A 299 -10.91 13.44 -21.05
N CYS A 300 -11.43 13.22 -22.27
CA CYS A 300 -10.87 13.80 -23.50
C CYS A 300 -11.35 15.24 -23.63
N SER A 301 -10.48 16.21 -23.38
CA SER A 301 -10.63 17.57 -23.90
C SER A 301 -9.63 17.75 -25.04
N TRP A 302 -10.13 17.86 -26.26
CA TRP A 302 -9.32 18.26 -27.42
C TRP A 302 -8.96 19.74 -27.26
N LEU A 303 -7.84 20.03 -26.61
CA LEU A 303 -7.29 21.38 -26.56
C LEU A 303 -6.34 21.58 -27.75
N ILE A 304 -6.88 21.86 -28.94
CA ILE A 304 -6.08 22.45 -30.02
C ILE A 304 -5.79 23.91 -29.60
N ARG A 305 -4.68 24.16 -28.90
CA ARG A 305 -4.11 25.50 -28.79
C ARG A 305 -3.07 25.69 -29.89
N ASN A 306 -3.54 26.26 -31.00
CA ASN A 306 -2.78 26.98 -32.04
C ASN A 306 -1.66 27.85 -31.45
N ILE A 307 -0.53 28.01 -32.17
CA ILE A 307 0.07 29.31 -32.57
C ILE A 307 1.32 29.10 -33.46
N GLN A 308 1.18 29.65 -34.67
CA GLN A 308 2.15 30.13 -35.67
C GLN A 308 3.66 30.13 -35.36
N ALA A 309 4.43 29.66 -36.36
CA ALA A 309 5.52 30.36 -37.07
C ALA A 309 6.52 29.29 -37.59
N ASN A 310 6.70 29.04 -38.89
CA ASN A 310 7.18 30.01 -39.87
C ASN A 310 7.26 29.37 -41.28
N LEU A 311 7.00 30.20 -42.31
CA LEU A 311 7.64 30.17 -43.64
C LEU A 311 7.25 29.05 -44.64
N ALA A 312 6.20 29.29 -45.43
CA ALA A 312 6.27 29.56 -46.88
C ALA A 312 4.89 29.94 -47.43
#